data_AF-A0A7Y2VDR2-F1
#
_entry.id   AF-A0A7Y2VDR2-F1
#
_cell.length_a   1.000
_cell.length_b   1.000
_cell.length_c   1.000
_cell.angle_alpha   90.00
_cell.angle_beta   90.00
_cell.angle_gamma   90.00
#
_symmetry.space_group_name_H-M   'P 1'
#
loop_
_entity.id
_entity.type
_entity.pdbx_description
1 polymer ?
#
loop_
_entity_poly.entity_id
_entity_poly.type
_entity_poly.pdbx_seq_one_letter_code
_entity_poly.pdbx_strand_id
1 'polypeptide(L)' 'AEYLLDASLPGEWDVNIKYLGNKSLTPSYLKVTIYQNYGSMSQSKVVKVFRLQLKDANQRLFGLNNGTKIAMK' A
#
# COMPACT_ATOMS: atom_id res chain seq x y z
N ALA A 1 -1.09 -1.00 11.05
CA ALA A 1 -0.94 -2.37 10.55
C ALA A 1 0.12 -2.37 9.48
N GLU A 2 0.95 -3.41 9.46
CA GLU A 2 2.00 -3.61 8.46
C GLU A 2 1.77 -4.98 7.82
N TYR A 3 2.22 -5.14 6.58
CA TYR A 3 2.06 -6.39 5.84
C TYR A 3 3.32 -6.65 5.00
N LEU A 4 3.81 -7.88 5.04
CA LEU A 4 4.99 -8.30 4.28
C LEU A 4 4.54 -9.06 3.04
N LEU A 5 4.95 -8.55 1.87
CA LEU A 5 4.79 -9.24 0.60
C LEU A 5 6.13 -9.91 0.26
N ASP A 6 6.23 -11.20 0.55
CA ASP A 6 7.41 -12.01 0.22
C ASP A 6 7.15 -12.89 -1.01
N ALA A 7 8.13 -13.73 -1.38
CA ALA A 7 8.03 -14.59 -2.55
C ALA A 7 6.93 -15.67 -2.46
N SER A 8 6.35 -15.92 -1.28
CA SER A 8 5.22 -16.85 -1.11
C SER A 8 3.88 -16.24 -1.55
N LEU A 9 3.84 -14.92 -1.77
CA LEU A 9 2.64 -14.15 -2.11
C LEU A 9 2.73 -13.49 -3.50
N PRO A 10 3.03 -14.26 -4.57
CA PRO A 10 3.24 -13.68 -5.89
C PRO A 10 1.95 -13.11 -6.50
N GLY A 11 2.10 -12.15 -7.41
CA GLY A 11 0.99 -11.65 -8.23
C GLY A 11 0.65 -10.18 -7.99
N GLU A 12 -0.54 -9.79 -8.46
CA GLU A 12 -1.04 -8.43 -8.33
C GLU A 12 -1.87 -8.26 -7.06
N TRP A 13 -1.55 -7.22 -6.31
CA TRP A 13 -2.15 -6.91 -5.02
C TRP A 13 -2.83 -5.55 -5.09
N ASP A 14 -4.14 -5.52 -4.86
CA ASP A 14 -4.87 -4.27 -4.72
C ASP A 14 -5.02 -3.87 -3.26
N VAL A 15 -4.53 -2.68 -2.93
CA VAL A 15 -4.68 -2.08 -1.61
C VAL A 15 -5.95 -1.23 -1.62
N ASN A 16 -6.93 -1.66 -0.83
CA ASN A 16 -8.24 -1.03 -0.72
C ASN A 16 -8.46 -0.51 0.70
N ILE A 17 -9.30 0.52 0.85
CA ILE A 17 -9.74 1.03 2.14
C ILE A 17 -11.22 1.37 2.13
N LYS A 18 -11.90 1.08 3.24
CA LYS A 18 -13.22 1.62 3.55
C LYS A 18 -13.09 2.63 4.69
N TYR A 19 -13.34 3.90 4.38
CA TYR A 19 -13.29 4.96 5.38
C TYR A 19 -14.64 5.09 6.09
N LEU A 20 -14.65 4.98 7.42
CA LEU A 20 -15.87 5.02 8.25
C LEU A 20 -16.18 6.42 8.81
N GLY A 21 -15.48 7.45 8.35
CA GLY A 21 -15.63 8.81 8.84
C GLY A 21 -14.77 9.11 10.06
N ASN A 22 -14.69 10.39 10.40
CA ASN A 22 -14.14 10.88 11.66
C ASN A 22 -15.22 11.69 12.40
N LYS A 23 -15.06 11.83 13.72
CA LYS A 23 -16.01 12.58 14.56
C LYS A 23 -15.79 14.09 14.52
N SER A 24 -15.03 14.60 13.54
CA SER A 24 -14.59 15.99 13.44
C SER A 24 -14.80 16.49 12.02
N LEU A 25 -15.07 17.79 11.83
CA LEU A 25 -15.17 18.43 10.50
C LEU A 25 -13.81 18.63 9.82
N THR A 26 -12.79 17.87 10.21
CA THR A 26 -11.44 17.95 9.66
C THR A 26 -11.23 16.87 8.59
N PRO A 27 -10.43 17.11 7.55
CA PRO A 27 -10.10 16.08 6.58
C PRO A 27 -9.24 14.98 7.22
N SER A 28 -9.52 13.71 6.89
CA SER A 28 -8.68 12.59 7.26
C SER A 28 -7.73 12.22 6.12
N TYR A 29 -6.47 11.93 6.44
CA TYR A 29 -5.46 11.52 5.48
C TYR A 29 -4.85 10.18 5.88
N LEU A 30 -4.61 9.33 4.89
CA LEU A 30 -3.89 8.08 5.04
C LEU A 30 -2.52 8.20 4.38
N LYS A 31 -1.46 8.04 5.18
CA LYS A 31 -0.09 7.91 4.66
C LYS A 31 0.26 6.44 4.54
N VAL A 32 0.67 6.03 3.35
CA VAL A 32 1.14 4.67 3.07
C VAL A 32 2.62 4.73 2.71
N THR A 33 3.42 3.88 3.34
CA THR A 33 4.85 3.74 3.06
C THR A 33 5.11 2.33 2.55
N ILE A 34 5.72 2.22 1.37
CA ILE A 34 6.05 0.96 0.73
C ILE A 34 7.57 0.85 0.72
N TYR A 35 8.09 -0.25 1.26
CA TYR A 35 9.49 -0.61 1.15
C TYR A 35 9.62 -1.75 0.14
N GLN A 36 10.46 -1.58 -0.88
CA GLN A 36 10.75 -2.63 -1.87
C GLN A 36 12.18 -3.13 -1.67
N ASN A 37 12.43 -4.42 -1.91
CA ASN A 37 13.69 -5.11 -1.62
C ASN A 37 14.16 -4.84 -0.18
N TYR A 38 13.23 -4.92 0.77
CA TYR A 38 13.48 -4.61 2.18
C TYR A 38 14.65 -5.43 2.75
N GLY A 39 15.54 -4.76 3.48
CA GLY A 39 16.75 -5.38 4.04
C GLY A 39 17.91 -5.58 3.05
N SER A 40 17.75 -5.25 1.76
CA SER A 40 18.83 -5.33 0.77
C SER A 40 19.51 -3.98 0.53
N MET A 41 20.71 -3.99 -0.06
CA MET A 41 21.37 -2.76 -0.53
C MET A 41 20.54 -2.01 -1.60
N SER A 42 19.64 -2.71 -2.30
CA SER A 42 18.73 -2.14 -3.30
C SER A 42 17.38 -1.72 -2.73
N GLN A 43 17.28 -1.57 -1.40
CA GLN A 43 16.04 -1.15 -0.75
C GLN A 43 15.60 0.23 -1.26
N SER A 44 14.33 0.36 -1.61
CA SER A 44 13.72 1.63 -1.97
C SER A 44 12.50 1.92 -1.12
N LYS A 45 12.15 3.20 -0.97
CA LYS A 45 11.03 3.67 -0.16
C LYS A 45 10.14 4.59 -1.00
N VAL A 46 8.85 4.29 -1.02
CA VAL A 46 7.83 5.12 -1.66
C VAL A 46 6.81 5.54 -0.62
N VAL A 47 6.51 6.83 -0.54
CA VAL A 47 5.48 7.38 0.34
C VAL A 47 4.34 7.92 -0.50
N LYS A 48 3.12 7.51 -0.18
CA LYS A 48 1.88 8.00 -0.81
C LYS A 48 0.95 8.55 0.26
N VAL A 49 0.26 9.64 -0.04
CA VAL A 49 -0.72 10.27 0.87
C VAL A 49 -2.06 10.36 0.16
N PHE A 50 -3.10 9.81 0.77
CA PHE A 50 -4.45 9.79 0.24
C PHE A 50 -5.38 10.58 1.16
N ARG A 51 -6.21 11.45 0.60
CA ARG A 51 -7.29 12.11 1.33
C ARG A 51 -8.50 11.19 1.37
N LEU A 52 -9.03 10.92 2.56
CA LEU A 52 -10.22 10.09 2.74
C LEU A 52 -11.46 10.97 2.77
N GLN A 53 -12.23 10.96 1.68
CA GLN A 53 -13.41 11.81 1.52
C GLN A 53 -14.72 11.02 1.46
N LEU A 54 -14.71 9.88 0.78
CA LEU A 54 -15.92 9.09 0.58
C LEU A 54 -16.10 8.13 1.76
N LYS A 55 -17.18 8.32 2.51
CA LYS A 55 -17.54 7.48 3.65
C LYS A 55 -18.27 6.22 3.16
N ASP A 56 -18.04 5.11 3.86
CA ASP A 56 -18.78 3.85 3.71
C ASP A 56 -18.67 3.18 2.33
N ALA A 57 -17.77 3.66 1.47
CA ALA A 57 -17.45 3.05 0.18
C ALA A 57 -16.08 2.35 0.22
N ASN A 58 -15.99 1.22 -0.49
CA ASN A 58 -14.70 0.58 -0.74
C ASN A 58 -13.94 1.36 -1.82
N GLN A 59 -12.76 1.87 -1.48
CA GLN A 59 -11.93 2.68 -2.39
C GLN A 59 -10.61 1.99 -2.64
N ARG A 60 -10.28 1.81 -3.93
CA ARG A 60 -8.96 1.35 -4.36
C ARG A 60 -7.95 2.48 -4.24
N LEU A 61 -6.87 2.24 -3.50
CA LEU A 61 -5.79 3.20 -3.31
C LEU A 61 -4.72 3.04 -4.38
N PHE A 62 -4.17 1.83 -4.52
CA PHE A 62 -3.16 1.50 -5.52
C PHE A 62 -2.99 -0.01 -5.65
N GLY A 63 -2.44 -0.43 -6.79
CA GLY A 63 -1.96 -1.79 -7.00
C GLY A 63 -0.46 -1.91 -6.73
N LEU A 64 -0.03 -3.09 -6.31
CA LEU A 64 1.36 -3.52 -6.23
C LEU A 64 1.51 -4.79 -7.04
N ASN A 65 2.61 -4.92 -7.78
CA ASN A 65 2.99 -6.18 -8.37
C ASN A 65 4.09 -6.79 -7.50
N ASN A 66 3.79 -7.91 -6.86
CA ASN A 66 4.79 -8.72 -6.17
C ASN A 66 5.33 -9.77 -7.14
N GLY A 67 6.11 -9.28 -8.10
CA GLY A 67 6.79 -10.13 -9.07
C GLY A 67 7.98 -10.81 -8.41
N THR A 68 8.13 -12.12 -8.63
CA THR A 68 9.42 -12.76 -8.45
C THR A 68 10.40 -12.09 -9.42
N LYS A 69 11.35 -11.32 -8.89
CA LYS A 69 12.53 -10.93 -9.67
C LYS A 69 13.25 -12.23 -10.01
N ILE A 70 12.95 -12.78 -11.18
CA ILE A 70 13.78 -13.80 -11.79
C ILE A 70 15.10 -13.08 -12.06
N ALA A 71 16.08 -13.24 -11.18
CA ALA A 71 17.45 -12.83 -11.48
C ALA A 71 17.84 -13.60 -12.74
N MET A 72 17.97 -12.91 -13.86
CA MET A 72 18.55 -13.53 -15.05
C MET A 72 19.96 -13.96 -14.69
N LYS A 73 20.19 -15.27 -14.88
CA LYS A 73 21.39 -16.01 -14.54
C LYS A 73 22.61 -15.53 -15.33
#